data_AF-A0A7Z9Y128-F1
#
_entry.id   AF-A0A7Z9Y128-F1
#
_cell.length_a   1.000
_cell.length_b   1.000
_cell.length_c   1.000
_cell.angle_alpha   90.00
_cell.angle_beta   90.00
_cell.angle_gamma   90.00
#
_symmetry.space_group_name_H-M   'P 1'
#
loop_
_entity.id
_entity.type
_entity.pdbx_description
1 polymer ?
#
loop_
_entity_poly.entity_id
_entity_poly.type
_entity_poly.pdbx_seq_one_letter_code
_entity_poly.pdbx_strand_id
1 'polypeptide(L)'
;MPHSRRLFKGDFLMAHSLAQNRSVACPNCEQMVEAEIWLVIDAVERPDLLADIRNGTLRIMVCSQCGFSGEVDGPLLLYRPEDDPVLIFCPPATVLLPDDKPEEEAEEVAVEQMEELLDYLAEKVGPVWQKRWIEELALIPFLMLPVTLSDDPEAAARALTEQIMAGLEKLREENPEAYEEAVGTLGEFEEMLGSDVMAALVSPLTSVLDEFVSCGSWEESYEFVKAHPELVGEEAEDVLDAIIESAYMMEDDETADFLEEHLFLLERCREIGVQKAFAEKIGIPPDELA
;
A
#
# COMPACT_ATOMS: atom_id res chain seq x y z
N MET A 1 -37.17 -37.47 21.96
CA MET A 1 -36.41 -36.99 23.14
C MET A 1 -35.58 -38.14 23.69
N PRO A 2 -34.28 -37.96 24.00
CA PRO A 2 -33.31 -37.09 23.36
C PRO A 2 -32.07 -37.86 22.85
N HIS A 3 -31.56 -37.37 21.72
CA HIS A 3 -30.25 -37.67 21.17
C HIS A 3 -29.17 -37.03 22.04
N SER A 4 -28.14 -37.79 22.41
CA SER A 4 -26.94 -37.25 23.04
C SER A 4 -26.18 -36.41 22.02
N ARG A 5 -26.26 -35.09 22.17
CA ARG A 5 -25.36 -34.11 21.55
C ARG A 5 -23.92 -34.49 21.89
N ARG A 6 -23.12 -34.88 20.89
CA ARG A 6 -21.67 -34.71 20.96
C ARG A 6 -21.41 -33.22 20.70
N LEU A 7 -21.11 -32.51 21.78
CA LEU A 7 -20.47 -31.21 21.72
C LEU A 7 -19.09 -31.45 21.08
N PHE A 8 -18.91 -31.01 19.83
CA PHE A 8 -17.56 -30.76 19.32
C PHE A 8 -16.98 -29.65 20.19
N LYS A 9 -15.92 -30.00 20.89
CA LYS A 9 -15.28 -29.19 21.91
C LYS A 9 -14.00 -28.66 21.28
N GLY A 10 -14.00 -27.35 20.98
CA GLY A 10 -12.81 -26.54 20.75
C GLY A 10 -12.11 -26.77 19.41
N ASP A 11 -12.57 -26.07 18.38
CA ASP A 11 -11.63 -25.54 17.40
C ASP A 11 -10.72 -24.58 18.17
N PHE A 12 -9.44 -24.96 18.33
CA PHE A 12 -8.41 -24.01 18.71
C PHE A 12 -8.30 -23.03 17.52
N LEU A 13 -8.91 -21.85 17.63
CA LEU A 13 -8.45 -20.70 16.85
C LEU A 13 -6.98 -20.51 17.21
N MET A 14 -6.07 -20.86 16.30
CA MET A 14 -4.69 -20.43 16.44
C MET A 14 -4.66 -18.95 16.09
N ALA A 15 -4.33 -18.12 17.07
CA ALA A 15 -4.07 -16.71 16.83
C ALA A 15 -2.90 -16.59 15.85
N HIS A 16 -3.12 -15.89 14.73
CA HIS A 16 -2.11 -15.62 13.72
C HIS A 16 -1.40 -14.29 14.02
N SER A 17 -2.10 -13.36 14.68
CA SER A 17 -1.56 -12.04 15.00
C SER A 17 -0.47 -12.10 16.06
N LEU A 18 0.61 -11.34 15.86
CA LEU A 18 1.79 -11.31 16.73
C LEU A 18 2.12 -9.86 17.14
N ALA A 19 2.22 -9.65 18.45
CA ALA A 19 2.79 -8.43 19.03
C ALA A 19 4.07 -8.74 19.81
N GLN A 20 4.98 -7.78 19.82
CA GLN A 20 6.20 -7.77 20.61
C GLN A 20 6.27 -6.50 21.46
N ASN A 21 6.42 -6.65 22.76
CA ASN A 21 6.72 -5.52 23.64
C ASN A 21 8.19 -5.13 23.51
N ARG A 22 8.46 -3.85 23.27
CA ARG A 22 9.80 -3.27 23.26
C ARG A 22 9.88 -2.10 24.23
N SER A 23 11.00 -2.04 24.94
CA SER A 23 11.33 -0.89 25.79
C SER A 23 12.00 0.18 24.93
N VAL A 24 11.35 1.34 24.78
CA VAL A 24 11.82 2.46 23.95
C VAL A 24 12.05 3.68 24.83
N ALA A 25 13.16 4.40 24.62
CA ALA A 25 13.43 5.64 25.33
C ALA A 25 12.60 6.78 24.73
N CYS A 26 11.88 7.52 25.57
CA CYS A 26 11.14 8.70 25.11
C CYS A 26 12.10 9.81 24.65
N PRO A 27 12.00 10.34 23.42
CA PRO A 27 12.89 11.39 22.93
C PRO A 27 12.86 12.69 23.75
N ASN A 28 11.74 12.99 24.41
CA ASN A 28 11.54 14.24 25.15
C ASN A 28 12.02 14.19 26.62
N CYS A 29 11.96 13.03 27.27
CA CYS A 29 12.28 12.92 28.71
C CYS A 29 13.18 11.72 29.07
N GLU A 30 13.62 10.96 28.06
CA GLU A 30 14.50 9.79 28.16
C GLU A 30 13.95 8.62 28.99
N GLN A 31 12.72 8.73 29.51
CA GLN A 31 12.09 7.64 30.24
C GLN A 31 11.87 6.43 29.31
N MET A 32 12.26 5.24 29.79
CA MET A 32 11.92 3.98 29.13
C MET A 32 10.42 3.71 29.25
N VAL A 33 9.77 3.52 28.10
CA VAL A 33 8.35 3.21 27.96
C VAL A 33 8.25 1.85 27.26
N GLU A 34 7.38 0.98 27.77
CA GLU A 34 7.03 -0.26 27.06
C GLU A 34 6.02 0.07 25.96
N ALA A 35 6.43 -0.15 24.72
CA ALA A 35 5.59 -0.05 23.53
C ALA A 35 5.25 -1.44 23.01
N GLU A 36 3.98 -1.67 22.70
CA GLU A 36 3.52 -2.90 22.04
C GLU A 36 3.60 -2.69 20.52
N ILE A 37 4.47 -3.44 19.85
CA ILE A 37 4.66 -3.35 18.40
C ILE A 37 3.99 -4.56 17.75
N TRP A 38 3.04 -4.32 16.86
CA TRP A 38 2.39 -5.36 16.07
C TRP A 38 3.26 -5.73 14.87
N LEU A 39 3.67 -6.99 14.81
CA LEU A 39 4.56 -7.53 13.77
C LEU A 39 3.78 -8.35 12.73
N VAL A 40 2.75 -9.07 13.16
CA VAL A 40 1.82 -9.78 12.26
C VAL A 40 0.41 -9.40 12.65
N ILE A 41 -0.42 -9.02 11.68
CA ILE A 41 -1.84 -8.75 11.87
C ILE A 41 -2.62 -9.62 10.90
N ASP A 42 -3.51 -10.45 11.42
CA ASP A 42 -4.56 -11.10 10.62
C ASP A 42 -5.79 -10.18 10.62
N ALA A 43 -6.19 -9.72 9.44
CA ALA A 43 -7.29 -8.80 9.22
C ALA A 43 -8.64 -9.35 9.69
N VAL A 44 -8.86 -10.65 9.59
CA VAL A 44 -10.08 -11.33 10.04
C VAL A 44 -10.05 -11.52 11.56
N GLU A 45 -8.88 -11.80 12.12
CA GLU A 45 -8.70 -11.96 13.57
C GLU A 45 -8.81 -10.62 14.32
N ARG A 46 -8.21 -9.56 13.78
CA ARG A 46 -8.04 -8.24 14.43
C ARG A 46 -8.54 -7.08 13.55
N PRO A 47 -9.86 -7.00 13.27
CA PRO A 47 -10.43 -5.88 12.53
C PRO A 47 -10.31 -4.54 13.27
N ASP A 48 -10.13 -4.58 14.60
CA ASP A 48 -9.83 -3.41 15.41
C ASP A 48 -8.48 -2.77 15.03
N LEU A 49 -7.45 -3.58 14.78
CA LEU A 49 -6.13 -3.07 14.38
C LEU A 49 -6.14 -2.51 12.95
N LEU A 50 -7.00 -3.02 12.06
CA LEU A 50 -7.20 -2.40 10.74
C LEU A 50 -7.79 -1.00 10.86
N ALA A 51 -8.73 -0.81 11.80
CA ALA A 51 -9.27 0.52 12.07
C ALA A 51 -8.16 1.44 12.61
N ASP A 52 -7.28 0.93 13.48
CA ASP A 52 -6.15 1.70 13.99
C ASP A 52 -5.14 2.06 12.90
N ILE A 53 -4.91 1.18 11.91
CA ILE A 53 -4.10 1.47 10.72
C ILE A 53 -4.76 2.58 9.90
N ARG A 54 -6.04 2.44 9.54
CA ARG A 54 -6.77 3.45 8.74
C ARG A 54 -6.79 4.82 9.41
N ASN A 55 -6.81 4.86 10.74
CA ASN A 55 -6.78 6.10 11.51
C ASN A 55 -5.36 6.64 11.76
N GLY A 56 -4.30 5.95 11.31
CA GLY A 56 -2.91 6.35 11.52
C GLY A 56 -2.45 6.22 12.98
N THR A 57 -3.09 5.36 13.78
CA THR A 57 -2.85 5.27 15.24
C THR A 57 -2.10 4.02 15.68
N LEU A 58 -1.97 3.00 14.82
CA LEU A 58 -1.38 1.70 15.20
C LEU A 58 0.05 1.84 15.79
N ARG A 59 0.89 2.71 15.21
CA ARG A 59 2.29 2.89 15.62
C ARG A 59 2.48 4.01 16.64
N ILE A 60 1.42 4.65 17.11
CA ILE A 60 1.53 5.78 18.02
C ILE A 60 1.74 5.29 19.45
N MET A 61 2.88 5.64 20.04
CA MET A 61 3.14 5.51 21.46
C MET A 61 2.91 6.83 22.20
N VAL A 62 2.41 6.75 23.44
CA VAL A 62 2.29 7.90 24.34
C VAL A 62 3.11 7.67 25.60
N CYS A 63 4.07 8.58 25.87
CA CYS A 63 4.89 8.53 27.07
C CYS A 63 4.05 8.85 28.31
N SER A 64 3.98 7.91 29.24
CA SER A 64 3.23 8.06 30.50
C SER A 64 3.78 9.11 31.47
N GLN A 65 5.01 9.63 31.23
CA GLN A 65 5.63 10.62 32.11
C GLN A 65 5.46 12.06 31.62
N CYS A 66 5.77 12.33 30.35
CA CYS A 66 5.73 13.69 29.80
C CYS A 66 4.57 13.93 28.83
N GLY A 67 3.83 12.88 28.46
CA GLY A 67 2.73 12.98 27.49
C GLY A 67 3.19 13.12 26.03
N PHE A 68 4.49 12.99 25.75
CA PHE A 68 5.00 12.95 24.37
C PHE A 68 4.32 11.83 23.59
N SER A 69 3.86 12.15 22.39
CA SER A 69 3.27 11.21 21.44
C SER A 69 4.18 11.11 20.23
N GLY A 70 4.54 9.91 19.82
CA GLY A 70 5.41 9.68 18.66
C GLY A 70 5.23 8.28 18.09
N GLU A 71 5.75 8.07 16.90
CA GLU A 71 5.66 6.77 16.23
C GLU A 71 6.80 5.85 16.65
N VAL A 72 6.49 4.55 16.71
CA VAL A 72 7.48 3.49 16.91
C VAL A 72 7.59 2.71 15.60
N ASP A 73 8.74 2.82 14.95
CA ASP A 73 9.02 2.11 13.71
C ASP A 73 9.26 0.61 13.93
N GLY A 74 8.94 -0.19 12.92
CA GLY A 74 9.11 -1.64 12.91
C GLY A 74 8.53 -2.31 11.66
N PRO A 75 8.88 -3.59 11.41
CA PRO A 75 8.32 -4.34 10.31
C PRO A 75 6.88 -4.78 10.64
N LEU A 76 6.03 -4.87 9.63
CA LEU A 76 4.66 -5.39 9.75
C LEU A 76 4.33 -6.30 8.57
N LEU A 77 3.81 -7.49 8.86
CA LEU A 77 3.18 -8.38 7.89
C LEU A 77 1.67 -8.38 8.13
N LEU A 78 0.90 -7.93 7.14
CA LEU A 78 -0.55 -7.93 7.16
C LEU A 78 -1.07 -9.11 6.33
N TYR A 79 -1.86 -9.98 6.97
CA TYR A 79 -2.51 -11.13 6.36
C TYR A 79 -4.00 -10.88 6.19
N ARG A 80 -4.47 -10.90 4.94
CA ARG A 80 -5.85 -10.58 4.55
C ARG A 80 -6.42 -11.72 3.70
N PRO A 81 -6.85 -12.85 4.31
CA PRO A 81 -7.25 -14.04 3.55
C PRO A 81 -8.48 -13.85 2.66
N GLU A 82 -9.25 -12.77 2.84
CA GLU A 82 -10.46 -12.47 2.09
C GLU A 82 -10.25 -11.34 1.05
N ASP A 83 -9.06 -10.73 1.01
CA ASP A 83 -8.73 -9.59 0.14
C ASP A 83 -7.54 -9.91 -0.77
N ASP A 84 -7.34 -9.07 -1.78
CA ASP A 84 -6.20 -9.12 -2.69
C ASP A 84 -5.38 -7.80 -2.57
N PRO A 85 -4.04 -7.85 -2.50
CA PRO A 85 -3.20 -9.03 -2.24
C PRO A 85 -3.42 -9.64 -0.85
N VAL A 86 -3.25 -10.95 -0.73
CA VAL A 86 -3.41 -11.70 0.53
C VAL A 86 -2.38 -11.29 1.58
N LEU A 87 -1.15 -10.98 1.15
CA LEU A 87 -0.04 -10.58 2.01
C LEU A 87 0.45 -9.19 1.62
N ILE A 88 0.56 -8.31 2.62
CA ILE A 88 1.27 -7.04 2.49
C ILE A 88 2.38 -7.02 3.53
N PHE A 89 3.62 -6.79 3.08
CA PHE A 89 4.74 -6.50 3.96
C PHE A 89 5.05 -5.00 3.96
N CYS A 90 5.15 -4.44 5.15
CA CYS A 90 5.57 -3.07 5.37
C CYS A 90 6.95 -3.09 6.03
N PRO A 91 8.03 -2.74 5.30
CA PRO A 91 9.35 -2.63 5.90
C PRO A 91 9.40 -1.47 6.92
N PRO A 92 10.34 -1.48 7.86
CA PRO A 92 10.62 -0.32 8.71
C PRO A 92 10.99 0.89 7.86
N ALA A 93 10.55 2.08 8.25
CA ALA A 93 10.91 3.33 7.58
C ALA A 93 12.44 3.54 7.56
N THR A 94 13.16 3.08 8.60
CA THR A 94 14.63 3.14 8.65
C THR A 94 15.34 2.32 7.58
N VAL A 95 14.65 1.41 6.90
CA VAL A 95 15.23 0.66 5.77
C VAL A 95 15.01 1.41 4.46
N LEU A 96 13.86 2.06 4.31
CA LEU A 96 13.54 2.90 3.16
C LEU A 96 14.36 4.20 3.14
N LEU A 97 14.80 4.65 4.32
CA LEU A 97 15.61 5.85 4.52
C LEU A 97 16.72 5.47 5.50
N PRO A 98 17.75 4.73 5.04
CA PRO A 98 18.84 4.33 5.92
C PRO A 98 19.62 5.57 6.37
N ASP A 99 19.89 5.66 7.68
CA ASP A 99 20.77 6.68 8.27
C ASP A 99 22.23 6.49 7.77
N ASP A 100 23.24 6.67 8.63
CA ASP A 100 24.67 6.41 8.35
C ASP A 100 25.01 4.94 7.91
N LYS A 101 24.01 4.08 7.68
CA LYS A 101 24.20 2.68 7.27
C LYS A 101 24.25 2.54 5.75
N PRO A 102 25.07 1.62 5.21
CA PRO A 102 24.99 1.26 3.80
C PRO A 102 23.60 0.72 3.45
N GLU A 103 23.06 1.16 2.31
CA GLU A 103 21.77 0.74 1.76
C GLU A 103 21.64 -0.80 1.68
N GLU A 104 22.66 -1.48 1.16
CA GLU A 104 22.73 -2.95 1.09
C GLU A 104 22.53 -3.63 2.46
N GLU A 105 23.11 -3.07 3.53
CA GLU A 105 22.96 -3.64 4.88
C GLU A 105 21.55 -3.42 5.44
N ALA A 106 20.89 -2.32 5.07
CA ALA A 106 19.53 -2.03 5.49
C ALA A 106 18.51 -2.95 4.79
N GLU A 107 18.69 -3.17 3.48
CA GLU A 107 17.88 -4.09 2.69
C GLU A 107 18.00 -5.53 3.19
N GLU A 108 19.23 -6.02 3.43
CA GLU A 108 19.45 -7.37 3.99
C GLU A 108 18.67 -7.57 5.30
N VAL A 109 18.67 -6.57 6.18
CA VAL A 109 17.93 -6.63 7.44
C VAL A 109 16.41 -6.65 7.22
N ALA A 110 15.87 -5.91 6.25
CA ALA A 110 14.44 -5.99 5.94
C ALA A 110 14.05 -7.35 5.37
N VAL A 111 14.87 -7.93 4.50
CA VAL A 111 14.63 -9.27 3.93
C VAL A 111 14.61 -10.32 5.03
N GLU A 112 15.60 -10.33 5.94
CA GLU A 112 15.63 -11.25 7.08
C GLU A 112 14.36 -11.11 7.95
N GLN A 113 13.94 -9.87 8.24
CA GLN A 113 12.73 -9.62 9.02
C GLN A 113 11.47 -10.10 8.30
N MET A 114 11.37 -9.88 6.98
CA MET A 114 10.25 -10.36 6.17
C MET A 114 10.16 -11.89 6.21
N GLU A 115 11.28 -12.58 5.98
CA GLU A 115 11.34 -14.05 6.00
C GLU A 115 10.94 -14.61 7.38
N GLU A 116 11.41 -14.02 8.48
CA GLU A 116 11.03 -14.44 9.84
C GLU A 116 9.52 -14.33 10.09
N LEU A 117 8.88 -13.25 9.62
CA LEU A 117 7.43 -13.05 9.78
C LEU A 117 6.62 -13.98 8.87
N LEU A 118 7.10 -14.24 7.65
CA LEU A 118 6.48 -15.20 6.73
C LEU A 118 6.55 -16.63 7.29
N ASP A 119 7.72 -17.05 7.80
CA ASP A 119 7.88 -18.36 8.43
C ASP A 119 6.97 -18.51 9.66
N TYR A 120 6.89 -17.47 10.48
CA TYR A 120 5.97 -17.43 11.61
C TYR A 120 4.52 -17.61 11.16
N LEU A 121 4.06 -16.81 10.19
CA LEU A 121 2.68 -16.86 9.72
C LEU A 121 2.37 -18.20 9.05
N ALA A 122 3.29 -18.74 8.25
CA ALA A 122 3.15 -20.05 7.61
C ALA A 122 2.98 -21.18 8.63
N GLU A 123 3.73 -21.14 9.74
CA GLU A 123 3.55 -22.09 10.86
C GLU A 123 2.16 -21.97 11.49
N LYS A 124 1.66 -20.74 11.69
CA LYS A 124 0.36 -20.47 12.33
C LYS A 124 -0.84 -20.82 11.46
N VAL A 125 -0.81 -20.43 10.19
CA VAL A 125 -1.85 -20.75 9.20
C VAL A 125 -1.84 -22.25 8.88
N GLY A 126 -0.66 -22.88 8.89
CA GLY A 126 -0.48 -24.31 8.72
C GLY A 126 -0.94 -24.79 7.34
N PRO A 127 -1.81 -25.81 7.22
CA PRO A 127 -2.10 -26.48 5.95
C PRO A 127 -2.86 -25.62 4.94
N VAL A 128 -3.39 -24.46 5.35
CA VAL A 128 -4.08 -23.51 4.46
C VAL A 128 -3.09 -22.59 3.73
N TRP A 129 -1.83 -22.52 4.17
CA TRP A 129 -0.79 -21.70 3.57
C TRP A 129 -0.54 -22.06 2.11
N GLN A 130 -0.38 -21.05 1.26
CA GLN A 130 -0.13 -21.22 -0.18
C GLN A 130 1.13 -20.48 -0.58
N LYS A 131 2.02 -21.15 -1.33
CA LYS A 131 3.26 -20.54 -1.83
C LYS A 131 3.02 -19.32 -2.72
N ARG A 132 1.94 -19.33 -3.50
CA ARG A 132 1.56 -18.20 -4.38
C ARG A 132 1.38 -16.89 -3.62
N TRP A 133 1.01 -16.93 -2.34
CA TRP A 133 0.85 -15.71 -1.54
C TRP A 133 2.17 -14.95 -1.35
N ILE A 134 3.30 -15.65 -1.41
CA ILE A 134 4.63 -15.03 -1.36
C ILE A 134 4.99 -14.44 -2.72
N GLU A 135 4.58 -15.10 -3.81
CA GLU A 135 4.79 -14.62 -5.19
C GLU A 135 3.96 -13.36 -5.48
N GLU A 136 2.77 -13.25 -4.88
CA GLU A 136 1.83 -12.13 -4.98
C GLU A 136 1.99 -11.11 -3.81
N LEU A 137 3.08 -11.20 -3.03
CA LEU A 137 3.27 -10.36 -1.85
C LEU A 137 3.53 -8.91 -2.24
N ALA A 138 2.75 -7.99 -1.69
CA ALA A 138 2.94 -6.56 -1.93
C ALA A 138 3.88 -5.93 -0.89
N LEU A 139 4.84 -5.14 -1.37
CA LEU A 139 5.71 -4.30 -0.55
C LEU A 139 5.14 -2.89 -0.51
N ILE A 140 4.70 -2.44 0.65
CA ILE A 140 4.03 -1.13 0.80
C ILE A 140 4.61 -0.37 2.00
N PRO A 141 5.12 0.87 1.83
CA PRO A 141 5.52 1.71 2.96
C PRO A 141 4.36 1.90 3.95
N PHE A 142 4.64 1.83 5.26
CA PHE A 142 3.57 1.89 6.27
C PHE A 142 2.71 3.17 6.16
N LEU A 143 3.32 4.29 5.75
CA LEU A 143 2.63 5.56 5.51
C LEU A 143 1.51 5.45 4.46
N MET A 144 1.65 4.56 3.48
CA MET A 144 0.68 4.33 2.40
C MET A 144 -0.39 3.32 2.78
N LEU A 145 -0.18 2.53 3.84
CA LEU A 145 -1.11 1.47 4.24
C LEU A 145 -2.53 1.97 4.55
N PRO A 146 -2.77 3.16 5.18
CA PRO A 146 -4.11 3.69 5.34
C PRO A 146 -4.84 3.94 4.00
N VAL A 147 -4.10 4.38 2.97
CA VAL A 147 -4.64 4.62 1.62
C VAL A 147 -4.97 3.28 0.96
N THR A 148 -4.04 2.32 0.99
CA THR A 148 -4.24 0.96 0.45
C THR A 148 -5.43 0.24 1.06
N LEU A 149 -5.72 0.46 2.35
CA LEU A 149 -6.82 -0.21 3.05
C LEU A 149 -8.14 0.56 3.04
N SER A 150 -8.20 1.72 2.36
CA SER A 150 -9.39 2.57 2.30
C SER A 150 -10.42 2.04 1.30
N ASP A 151 -11.70 2.16 1.64
CA ASP A 151 -12.79 1.93 0.68
C ASP A 151 -12.86 3.04 -0.40
N ASP A 152 -12.23 4.19 -0.12
CA ASP A 152 -12.06 5.33 -1.03
C ASP A 152 -10.57 5.76 -0.98
N PRO A 153 -9.69 5.12 -1.77
CA PRO A 153 -8.26 5.41 -1.79
C PRO A 153 -7.96 6.86 -2.17
N GLU A 154 -8.74 7.47 -3.06
CA GLU A 154 -8.56 8.87 -3.46
C GLU A 154 -8.81 9.84 -2.30
N ALA A 155 -9.91 9.67 -1.57
CA ALA A 155 -10.19 10.50 -0.41
C ALA A 155 -9.14 10.30 0.69
N ALA A 156 -8.68 9.06 0.90
CA ALA A 156 -7.62 8.75 1.87
C ALA A 156 -6.28 9.38 1.47
N ALA A 157 -5.90 9.30 0.20
CA ALA A 157 -4.71 9.95 -0.36
C ALA A 157 -4.72 11.46 -0.10
N ARG A 158 -5.81 12.14 -0.47
CA ARG A 158 -5.97 13.58 -0.22
C ARG A 158 -5.87 13.93 1.26
N ALA A 159 -6.53 13.16 2.13
CA ALA A 159 -6.49 13.38 3.56
C ALA A 159 -5.07 13.19 4.13
N LEU A 160 -4.33 12.19 3.64
CA LEU A 160 -2.94 11.97 4.01
C LEU A 160 -2.04 13.14 3.58
N THR A 161 -2.15 13.60 2.33
CA THR A 161 -1.40 14.75 1.83
C THR A 161 -1.70 16.02 2.64
N GLU A 162 -2.97 16.29 2.95
CA GLU A 162 -3.37 17.41 3.81
C GLU A 162 -2.77 17.29 5.22
N GLN A 163 -2.75 16.09 5.81
CA GLN A 163 -2.14 15.85 7.11
C GLN A 163 -0.63 16.07 7.10
N ILE A 164 0.08 15.57 6.08
CA ILE A 164 1.52 15.77 5.92
C ILE A 164 1.82 17.27 5.81
N MET A 165 1.11 18.00 4.94
CA MET A 165 1.31 19.44 4.77
C MET A 165 1.05 20.22 6.06
N ALA A 166 -0.07 19.95 6.75
CA ALA A 166 -0.39 20.60 8.01
C ALA A 166 0.64 20.26 9.12
N GLY A 167 1.13 19.02 9.14
CA GLY A 167 2.18 18.57 10.05
C GLY A 167 3.49 19.31 9.81
N LEU A 168 3.92 19.43 8.56
CA LEU A 168 5.13 20.16 8.17
C LEU A 168 5.01 21.67 8.48
N GLU A 169 3.85 22.29 8.21
CA GLU A 169 3.61 23.70 8.57
C GLU A 169 3.77 23.93 10.07
N LYS A 170 3.16 23.07 10.89
CA LYS A 170 3.29 23.14 12.35
C LYS A 170 4.73 22.91 12.79
N LEU A 171 5.41 21.91 12.23
CA LEU A 171 6.79 21.58 12.55
C LEU A 171 7.73 22.75 12.21
N ARG A 172 7.50 23.42 11.08
CA ARG A 172 8.24 24.62 10.68
C ARG A 172 8.16 25.75 11.72
N GLU A 173 7.01 25.90 12.36
CA GLU A 173 6.80 26.93 13.40
C GLU A 173 7.42 26.52 14.74
N GLU A 174 7.29 25.25 15.13
CA GLU A 174 7.68 24.76 16.46
C GLU A 174 9.17 24.37 16.54
N ASN A 175 9.72 23.79 15.48
CA ASN A 175 11.09 23.28 15.42
C ASN A 175 11.67 23.37 13.98
N PRO A 176 12.25 24.52 13.60
CA PRO A 176 12.79 24.74 12.26
C PRO A 176 13.89 23.76 11.84
N GLU A 177 14.72 23.29 12.78
CA GLU A 177 15.77 22.30 12.49
C GLU A 177 15.15 20.95 12.11
N ALA A 178 14.17 20.47 12.89
CA ALA A 178 13.45 19.23 12.57
C ALA A 178 12.60 19.36 11.29
N TYR A 179 12.14 20.56 10.94
CA TYR A 179 11.48 20.80 9.65
C TYR A 179 12.44 20.65 8.47
N GLU A 180 13.65 21.21 8.55
CA GLU A 180 14.66 21.06 7.50
C GLU A 180 15.03 19.58 7.30
N GLU A 181 15.20 18.84 8.41
CA GLU A 181 15.41 17.39 8.40
C GLU A 181 14.25 16.65 7.72
N ALA A 182 13.01 16.88 8.17
CA ALA A 182 11.82 16.23 7.61
C ALA A 182 11.62 16.52 6.11
N VAL A 183 11.88 17.74 5.66
CA VAL A 183 11.82 18.09 4.23
C VAL A 183 12.92 17.41 3.43
N GLY A 184 14.14 17.29 4.00
CA GLY A 184 15.23 16.53 3.40
C GLY A 184 14.84 15.06 3.19
N THR A 185 14.30 14.42 4.24
CA THR A 185 13.83 13.04 4.21
C THR A 185 12.71 12.83 3.19
N LEU A 186 11.75 13.76 3.09
CA LEU A 186 10.69 13.69 2.07
C LEU A 186 11.25 13.83 0.64
N GLY A 187 12.29 14.64 0.45
CA GLY A 187 12.97 14.76 -0.84
C GLY A 187 13.72 13.48 -1.23
N GLU A 188 14.40 12.82 -0.28
CA GLU A 188 15.04 11.52 -0.50
C GLU A 188 14.01 10.43 -0.84
N PHE A 189 12.86 10.45 -0.16
CA PHE A 189 11.75 9.54 -0.45
C PHE A 189 11.13 9.77 -1.84
N GLU A 190 11.00 11.04 -2.26
CA GLU A 190 10.57 11.41 -3.61
C GLU A 190 11.58 10.98 -4.68
N GLU A 191 12.89 11.07 -4.41
CA GLU A 191 13.94 10.63 -5.32
C GLU A 191 13.97 9.11 -5.49
N MET A 192 13.70 8.36 -4.42
CA MET A 192 13.66 6.89 -4.42
C MET A 192 12.42 6.33 -5.14
N LEU A 193 11.23 6.87 -4.87
CA LEU A 193 10.02 6.41 -5.53
C LEU A 193 9.85 7.01 -6.93
N GLY A 194 10.49 8.14 -7.21
CA GLY A 194 10.23 8.95 -8.39
C GLY A 194 9.06 9.91 -8.15
N SER A 195 9.25 11.20 -8.46
CA SER A 195 8.23 12.26 -8.31
C SER A 195 6.92 11.90 -9.01
N ASP A 196 7.02 11.30 -10.20
CA ASP A 196 5.88 10.92 -11.03
C ASP A 196 5.14 9.69 -10.46
N VAL A 197 5.84 8.71 -9.89
CA VAL A 197 5.23 7.51 -9.27
C VAL A 197 4.54 7.87 -7.97
N MET A 198 5.15 8.72 -7.14
CA MET A 198 4.49 9.23 -5.94
C MET A 198 3.24 10.04 -6.28
N ALA A 199 3.32 10.93 -7.27
CA ALA A 199 2.16 11.67 -7.76
C ALA A 199 1.06 10.74 -8.32
N ALA A 200 1.45 9.69 -9.05
CA ALA A 200 0.56 8.67 -9.56
C ALA A 200 -0.11 7.86 -8.45
N LEU A 201 0.61 7.44 -7.39
CA LEU A 201 0.04 6.66 -6.28
C LEU A 201 -1.00 7.42 -5.43
N VAL A 202 -0.97 8.75 -5.44
CA VAL A 202 -1.99 9.60 -4.79
C VAL A 202 -2.97 10.25 -5.78
N SER A 203 -2.91 9.94 -7.07
CA SER A 203 -3.83 10.48 -8.07
C SER A 203 -5.26 9.92 -7.90
N PRO A 204 -6.31 10.75 -8.02
CA PRO A 204 -7.70 10.30 -8.17
C PRO A 204 -7.91 9.25 -9.24
N LEU A 205 -7.14 9.34 -10.33
CA LEU A 205 -7.34 8.51 -11.52
C LEU A 205 -6.84 7.09 -11.33
N THR A 206 -6.00 6.82 -10.33
CA THR A 206 -5.35 5.51 -10.14
C THR A 206 -6.36 4.40 -9.91
N SER A 207 -7.40 4.65 -9.11
CA SER A 207 -8.48 3.67 -8.90
C SER A 207 -9.32 3.43 -10.16
N VAL A 208 -9.57 4.48 -10.95
CA VAL A 208 -10.34 4.39 -12.20
C VAL A 208 -9.51 3.70 -13.29
N LEU A 209 -8.20 3.94 -13.33
CA LEU A 209 -7.25 3.28 -14.23
C LEU A 209 -7.10 1.80 -13.88
N ASP A 210 -7.02 1.43 -12.60
CA ASP A 210 -6.97 0.04 -12.15
C ASP A 210 -8.24 -0.74 -12.56
N GLU A 211 -9.42 -0.15 -12.38
CA GLU A 211 -10.68 -0.77 -12.82
C GLU A 211 -10.78 -0.87 -14.36
N PHE A 212 -10.27 0.14 -15.09
CA PHE A 212 -10.20 0.12 -16.55
C PHE A 212 -9.29 -1.01 -17.07
N VAL A 213 -8.07 -1.10 -16.52
CA VAL A 213 -7.06 -2.09 -16.90
C VAL A 213 -7.51 -3.51 -16.52
N SER A 214 -8.30 -3.64 -15.45
CA SER A 214 -8.83 -4.93 -14.98
C SER A 214 -10.09 -5.42 -15.71
N CYS A 215 -10.62 -4.65 -16.67
CA CYS A 215 -11.79 -5.04 -17.46
C CYS A 215 -11.58 -6.37 -18.19
N GLY A 216 -12.60 -7.23 -18.23
CA GLY A 216 -12.48 -8.59 -18.76
C GLY A 216 -12.46 -8.69 -20.30
N SER A 217 -12.81 -7.62 -21.00
CA SER A 217 -12.70 -7.52 -22.46
C SER A 217 -12.65 -6.07 -22.95
N TRP A 218 -12.17 -5.86 -24.18
CA TRP A 218 -12.13 -4.54 -24.80
C TRP A 218 -13.52 -3.90 -25.00
N GLU A 219 -14.58 -4.70 -25.13
CA GLU A 219 -15.96 -4.19 -25.17
C GLU A 219 -16.41 -3.65 -23.80
N GLU A 220 -16.00 -4.31 -22.71
CA GLU A 220 -16.25 -3.82 -21.34
C GLU A 220 -15.46 -2.53 -21.07
N SER A 221 -14.17 -2.54 -21.43
CA SER A 221 -13.30 -1.35 -21.39
C SER A 221 -13.87 -0.18 -22.21
N TYR A 222 -14.51 -0.43 -23.36
CA TYR A 222 -15.15 0.61 -24.17
C TYR A 222 -16.32 1.29 -23.44
N GLU A 223 -17.19 0.50 -22.82
CA GLU A 223 -18.29 1.06 -22.02
C GLU A 223 -17.76 1.79 -20.79
N PHE A 224 -16.69 1.28 -20.16
CA PHE A 224 -16.04 1.92 -19.03
C PHE A 224 -15.46 3.29 -19.39
N VAL A 225 -14.64 3.38 -20.44
CA VAL A 225 -14.06 4.65 -20.92
C VAL A 225 -15.14 5.65 -21.35
N LYS A 226 -16.29 5.19 -21.86
CA LYS A 226 -17.44 6.07 -22.14
C LYS A 226 -18.06 6.66 -20.88
N ALA A 227 -18.09 5.90 -19.78
CA ALA A 227 -18.61 6.35 -18.49
C ALA A 227 -17.62 7.27 -17.75
N HIS A 228 -16.32 7.12 -18.03
CA HIS A 228 -15.21 7.83 -17.41
C HIS A 228 -14.42 8.65 -18.43
N PRO A 229 -14.97 9.77 -18.94
CA PRO A 229 -14.29 10.61 -19.93
C PRO A 229 -12.96 11.20 -19.43
N GLU A 230 -12.75 11.26 -18.12
CA GLU A 230 -11.48 11.63 -17.48
C GLU A 230 -10.31 10.71 -17.88
N LEU A 231 -10.55 9.46 -18.28
CA LEU A 231 -9.52 8.54 -18.76
C LEU A 231 -8.90 8.92 -20.11
N VAL A 232 -9.57 9.78 -20.88
CA VAL A 232 -9.09 10.24 -22.20
C VAL A 232 -8.53 11.65 -22.06
N GLY A 233 -7.64 11.83 -21.09
CA GLY A 233 -6.98 13.09 -20.76
C GLY A 233 -5.48 12.90 -20.51
N GLU A 234 -4.71 13.98 -20.65
CA GLU A 234 -3.25 13.98 -20.41
C GLU A 234 -2.90 13.45 -19.01
N GLU A 235 -3.68 13.82 -17.99
CA GLU A 235 -3.44 13.37 -16.60
C GLU A 235 -3.56 11.84 -16.43
N ALA A 236 -4.49 11.19 -17.13
CA ALA A 236 -4.65 9.73 -17.05
C ALA A 236 -3.49 9.01 -17.75
N GLU A 237 -3.01 9.57 -18.86
CA GLU A 237 -1.84 9.08 -19.58
C GLU A 237 -0.58 9.23 -18.72
N ASP A 238 -0.35 10.40 -18.13
CA ASP A 238 0.82 10.67 -17.26
C ASP A 238 0.86 9.73 -16.05
N VAL A 239 -0.29 9.48 -15.41
CA VAL A 239 -0.39 8.53 -14.28
C VAL A 239 -0.06 7.11 -14.73
N LEU A 240 -0.59 6.67 -15.86
CA LEU A 240 -0.36 5.32 -16.37
C LEU A 240 1.10 5.13 -16.83
N ASP A 241 1.70 6.15 -17.45
CA ASP A 241 3.10 6.18 -17.85
C ASP A 241 4.03 6.07 -16.64
N ALA A 242 3.76 6.81 -15.56
CA ALA A 242 4.52 6.69 -14.31
C ALA A 242 4.44 5.29 -13.70
N ILE A 243 3.27 4.63 -13.76
CA ILE A 243 3.12 3.24 -13.29
C ILE A 243 3.92 2.27 -14.17
N ILE A 244 3.93 2.47 -15.49
CA ILE A 244 4.75 1.68 -16.44
C ILE A 244 6.23 1.85 -16.14
N GLU A 245 6.72 3.08 -15.95
CA GLU A 245 8.11 3.35 -15.59
C GLU A 245 8.50 2.64 -14.29
N SER A 246 7.62 2.65 -13.28
CA SER A 246 7.83 1.93 -12.03
C SER A 246 7.92 0.41 -12.22
N ALA A 247 7.05 -0.18 -13.05
CA ALA A 247 7.10 -1.60 -13.36
C ALA A 247 8.43 -1.99 -14.02
N TYR A 248 8.96 -1.16 -14.93
CA TYR A 248 10.29 -1.38 -15.50
C TYR A 248 11.42 -1.25 -14.47
N MET A 249 11.34 -0.31 -13.52
CA MET A 249 12.32 -0.20 -12.43
C MET A 249 12.33 -1.44 -11.52
N MET A 250 11.17 -2.09 -11.36
CA MET A 250 11.03 -3.33 -10.59
C MET A 250 11.31 -4.61 -11.40
N GLU A 251 11.80 -4.48 -12.64
CA GLU A 251 12.02 -5.59 -13.58
C GLU A 251 10.75 -6.43 -13.87
N ASP A 252 9.57 -5.82 -13.74
CA ASP A 252 8.27 -6.43 -14.06
C ASP A 252 7.83 -6.08 -15.49
N ASP A 253 8.56 -6.64 -16.46
CA ASP A 253 8.32 -6.43 -17.89
C ASP A 253 6.90 -6.88 -18.33
N GLU A 254 6.33 -7.89 -17.66
CA GLU A 254 5.00 -8.42 -17.98
C GLU A 254 3.91 -7.39 -17.66
N THR A 255 3.97 -6.78 -16.48
CA THR A 255 3.05 -5.71 -16.09
C THR A 255 3.25 -4.47 -16.95
N ALA A 256 4.50 -4.08 -17.23
CA ALA A 256 4.79 -2.93 -18.07
C ALA A 256 4.21 -3.08 -19.49
N ASP A 257 4.50 -4.18 -20.19
CA ASP A 257 4.00 -4.45 -21.54
C ASP A 257 2.46 -4.47 -21.59
N PHE A 258 1.82 -5.01 -20.54
CA PHE A 258 0.37 -5.04 -20.41
C PHE A 258 -0.24 -3.64 -20.25
N LEU A 259 0.38 -2.79 -19.44
CA LEU A 259 -0.08 -1.40 -19.24
C LEU A 259 0.22 -0.51 -20.44
N GLU A 260 1.33 -0.71 -21.16
CA GLU A 260 1.63 0.00 -22.42
C GLU A 260 0.53 -0.21 -23.47
N GLU A 261 -0.06 -1.41 -23.54
CA GLU A 261 -1.16 -1.70 -24.45
C GLU A 261 -2.41 -0.85 -24.16
N HIS A 262 -2.65 -0.55 -22.88
CA HIS A 262 -3.75 0.28 -22.40
C HIS A 262 -3.46 1.77 -22.62
N LEU A 263 -2.23 2.22 -22.29
CA LEU A 263 -1.79 3.59 -22.53
C LEU A 263 -1.92 3.95 -24.02
N PHE A 264 -1.40 3.11 -24.91
CA PHE A 264 -1.53 3.29 -26.35
C PHE A 264 -3.00 3.43 -26.78
N LEU A 265 -3.92 2.65 -26.19
CA LEU A 265 -5.34 2.75 -26.52
C LEU A 265 -5.95 4.08 -26.06
N LEU A 266 -5.61 4.57 -24.86
CA LEU A 266 -6.08 5.87 -24.36
C LEU A 266 -5.56 7.03 -25.21
N GLU A 267 -4.28 7.01 -25.59
CA GLU A 267 -3.70 7.97 -26.52
C GLU A 267 -4.44 7.97 -27.87
N ARG A 268 -4.71 6.77 -28.42
CA ARG A 268 -5.50 6.62 -29.66
C ARG A 268 -6.92 7.15 -29.47
N CYS A 269 -7.56 6.92 -28.32
CA CYS A 269 -8.86 7.48 -28.00
C CYS A 269 -8.85 9.01 -28.04
N ARG A 270 -7.79 9.65 -27.53
CA ARG A 270 -7.61 11.11 -27.58
C ARG A 270 -7.40 11.62 -29.00
N GLU A 271 -6.65 10.90 -29.82
CA GLU A 271 -6.33 11.30 -31.20
C GLU A 271 -7.52 11.20 -32.17
N ILE A 272 -8.25 10.07 -32.13
CA ILE A 272 -9.26 9.74 -33.16
C ILE A 272 -10.68 9.56 -32.60
N GLY A 273 -10.83 9.66 -31.28
CA GLY A 273 -12.08 9.45 -30.56
C GLY A 273 -12.28 8.00 -30.12
N VAL A 274 -12.86 7.83 -28.92
CA VAL A 274 -13.06 6.54 -28.21
C VAL A 274 -13.61 5.44 -29.13
N GLN A 275 -14.75 5.67 -29.78
CA GLN A 275 -15.39 4.65 -30.61
C GLN A 275 -14.50 4.13 -31.75
N LYS A 276 -13.72 4.99 -32.39
CA LYS A 276 -12.86 4.57 -33.50
C LYS A 276 -11.63 3.81 -32.99
N ALA A 277 -11.02 4.27 -31.91
CA ALA A 277 -9.85 3.62 -31.32
C ALA A 277 -10.19 2.19 -30.84
N PHE A 278 -11.31 2.02 -30.13
CA PHE A 278 -11.76 0.69 -29.70
C PHE A 278 -12.17 -0.22 -30.87
N ALA A 279 -12.81 0.34 -31.90
CA ALA A 279 -13.14 -0.43 -33.10
C ALA A 279 -11.89 -0.93 -33.85
N GLU A 280 -10.85 -0.08 -33.95
CA GLU A 280 -9.53 -0.48 -34.47
C GLU A 280 -8.90 -1.59 -33.63
N LYS A 281 -8.98 -1.48 -32.29
CA LYS A 281 -8.43 -2.46 -31.35
C LYS A 281 -9.11 -3.83 -31.45
N ILE A 282 -10.44 -3.85 -31.49
CA ILE A 282 -11.26 -5.08 -31.58
C ILE A 282 -11.23 -5.67 -33.01
N GLY A 283 -10.93 -4.84 -34.01
CA GLY A 283 -10.87 -5.25 -35.42
C GLY A 283 -12.24 -5.28 -36.10
N ILE A 284 -13.16 -4.40 -35.69
CA ILE A 284 -14.51 -4.27 -36.28
C ILE A 284 -14.73 -2.85 -36.85
N PRO A 285 -15.72 -2.65 -37.74
CA PRO A 285 -16.11 -1.32 -38.18
C PRO A 285 -16.64 -0.48 -37.00
N PRO A 286 -16.34 0.84 -36.91
CA PRO A 286 -16.81 1.69 -35.82
C PRO A 286 -18.33 1.70 -35.65
N ASP A 287 -19.09 1.59 -36.74
CA ASP A 287 -20.55 1.57 -36.72
C ASP A 287 -21.14 0.29 -36.09
N GLU A 288 -20.32 -0.76 -35.91
CA GLU A 288 -20.70 -2.02 -35.27
C GLU A 288 -20.38 -2.05 -33.77
N LEU A 289 -19.62 -1.05 -33.27
CA LEU A 289 -19.33 -0.87 -31.85
C LEU A 289 -20.43 0.02 -31.22
N ALA A 290 -21.34 -0.59 -30.46
CA ALA A 290 -22.49 0.06 -29.84
C ALA A 290 -22.22 0.42 -28.38
#